data_AF-A0A1Q3U2Z9-F1
#
_entry.id   AF-A0A1Q3U2Z9-F1
#
_cell.length_a   1.000
_cell.length_b   1.000
_cell.length_c   1.000
_cell.angle_alpha   90.00
_cell.angle_beta   90.00
_cell.angle_gamma   90.00
#
_symmetry.space_group_name_H-M   'P 1'
#
loop_
_entity.id
_entity.type
_entity.pdbx_description
1 polymer ?
#
loop_
_entity_poly.entity_id
_entity_poly.type
_entity_poly.pdbx_seq_one_letter_code
_entity_poly.pdbx_strand_id
1 'polypeptide(L)'
;MLEAIRLWLNSQRQYLPGIILAGQFCKLPILDLLRKGESPRNRERLEKIMWDELNRLKEGRPQGIATAPPAPAKNIKLPNPEPVSKPVHIGSPIYDAAKLEADKMYRQVMADRAVLFNKASCEAYEDPNTPDRVKSRSKLALDVVEGYRKASALYEKADYIARTGSVPNTEETHEEDYAALPDIRLKPTISNIQKNLSKLRKREATPERLALIAAHEANLKKLEERWRSLNK
;
A
#
# COMPACT_ATOMS: atom_id res chain seq x y z
N MET A 1 -18.08 -27.07 -15.73
CA MET A 1 -18.30 -25.59 -15.82
C MET A 1 -19.42 -25.13 -14.89
N LEU A 2 -20.70 -25.41 -15.19
CA LEU A 2 -21.82 -25.18 -14.26
C LEU A 2 -21.63 -25.91 -12.93
N GLU A 3 -20.99 -27.08 -12.98
CA GLU A 3 -20.64 -27.88 -11.82
C GLU A 3 -19.62 -27.20 -10.89
N ALA A 4 -18.67 -26.42 -11.44
CA ALA A 4 -17.68 -25.69 -10.64
C ALA A 4 -18.30 -24.51 -9.89
N ILE A 5 -19.24 -23.80 -10.53
CA ILE A 5 -20.03 -22.74 -9.88
C ILE A 5 -20.94 -23.36 -8.80
N ARG A 6 -21.57 -24.50 -9.09
CA ARG A 6 -22.44 -25.22 -8.15
C ARG A 6 -21.68 -25.76 -6.93
N LEU A 7 -20.50 -26.34 -7.15
CA LEU A 7 -19.57 -26.77 -6.10
C LEU A 7 -19.11 -25.58 -5.24
N TRP A 8 -18.80 -24.44 -5.85
CA TRP A 8 -18.39 -23.25 -5.10
C TRP A 8 -19.54 -22.67 -4.25
N LEU A 9 -20.74 -22.54 -4.81
CA LEU A 9 -21.93 -22.04 -4.09
C LEU A 9 -22.32 -22.92 -2.90
N ASN A 10 -22.13 -24.24 -3.03
CA ASN A 10 -22.42 -25.22 -1.99
C ASN A 10 -21.25 -25.47 -1.03
N SER A 11 -20.09 -24.86 -1.26
CA SER A 11 -18.93 -24.90 -0.35
C SER A 11 -19.01 -23.80 0.70
N GLN A 12 -17.94 -23.61 1.49
CA GLN A 12 -17.78 -22.45 2.37
C GLN A 12 -17.62 -21.10 1.62
N ARG A 13 -17.90 -21.06 0.31
CA ARG A 13 -17.89 -19.85 -0.54
C ARG A 13 -16.58 -19.09 -0.44
N GLN A 14 -15.48 -19.85 -0.49
CA GLN A 14 -14.14 -19.30 -0.34
C GLN A 14 -13.89 -18.18 -1.36
N TYR A 15 -13.35 -17.07 -0.85
CA TYR A 15 -13.26 -15.81 -1.58
C TYR A 15 -12.41 -15.88 -2.85
N LEU A 16 -11.23 -16.53 -2.78
CA LEU A 16 -10.30 -16.62 -3.91
C LEU A 16 -10.86 -17.43 -5.09
N PRO A 17 -11.42 -18.64 -4.86
CA PRO A 17 -12.13 -19.37 -5.93
C PRO A 17 -13.30 -18.58 -6.51
N GLY A 18 -14.02 -17.81 -5.70
CA GLY A 18 -15.13 -16.96 -6.13
C GLY A 18 -14.69 -15.84 -7.07
N ILE A 19 -13.56 -15.20 -6.81
CA ILE A 19 -12.98 -14.17 -7.69
C ILE A 19 -12.54 -14.76 -9.03
N ILE A 20 -11.92 -15.95 -9.01
CA ILE A 20 -11.45 -16.59 -10.24
C ILE A 20 -12.64 -16.96 -11.12
N LEU A 21 -13.71 -17.53 -10.53
CA LEU A 21 -14.95 -17.83 -11.24
C LEU A 21 -15.66 -16.56 -11.73
N ALA A 22 -15.73 -15.50 -10.91
CA ALA A 22 -16.35 -14.24 -11.30
C ALA A 22 -15.56 -13.51 -12.39
N GLY A 23 -14.23 -13.51 -12.33
CA GLY A 23 -13.36 -12.88 -13.32
C GLY A 23 -13.33 -13.61 -14.66
N GLN A 24 -13.50 -14.93 -14.66
CA GLN A 24 -13.56 -15.72 -15.89
C GLN A 24 -14.94 -15.69 -16.56
N PHE A 25 -16.03 -15.54 -15.80
CA PHE A 25 -17.37 -15.84 -16.31
C PHE A 25 -18.43 -14.76 -16.06
N CYS A 26 -18.17 -13.77 -15.21
CA CYS A 26 -19.16 -12.75 -14.83
C CYS A 26 -18.67 -11.33 -15.12
N LYS A 27 -19.62 -10.42 -15.40
CA LYS A 27 -19.30 -9.00 -15.61
C LYS A 27 -18.89 -8.32 -14.29
N LEU A 28 -18.20 -7.18 -14.43
CA LEU A 28 -17.69 -6.28 -13.37
C LEU A 28 -18.60 -6.08 -12.13
N PRO A 29 -19.95 -6.01 -12.22
CA PRO A 29 -20.79 -5.75 -11.04
C PRO A 29 -20.70 -6.79 -9.93
N ILE A 30 -20.40 -8.06 -10.27
CA ILE A 30 -20.28 -9.16 -9.29
C ILE A 30 -18.96 -9.04 -8.51
N LEU A 31 -17.88 -8.66 -9.20
CA LEU A 31 -16.57 -8.43 -8.60
C LEU A 31 -16.62 -7.26 -7.60
N ASP A 32 -17.40 -6.22 -7.91
CA ASP A 32 -17.58 -5.07 -7.01
C ASP A 32 -18.39 -5.42 -5.76
N LEU A 33 -19.30 -6.39 -5.84
CA LEU A 33 -20.04 -6.89 -4.68
C LEU A 33 -19.18 -7.78 -3.78
N LEU A 34 -18.32 -8.63 -4.36
CA LEU A 34 -17.35 -9.43 -3.62
C LEU A 34 -16.33 -8.55 -2.89
N ARG A 35 -15.88 -7.45 -3.51
CA ARG A 35 -14.92 -6.50 -2.91
C ARG A 35 -15.45 -5.70 -1.71
N LYS A 36 -16.78 -5.57 -1.56
CA LYS A 36 -17.40 -4.74 -0.52
C LYS A 36 -17.61 -5.45 0.83
N GLY A 37 -17.12 -6.67 0.99
CA GLY A 37 -17.19 -7.43 2.24
C GLY A 37 -18.55 -8.06 2.54
N GLU A 38 -18.53 -9.03 3.46
CA GLU A 38 -19.67 -9.87 3.85
C GLU A 38 -20.68 -9.09 4.69
N SER A 39 -21.62 -8.43 4.01
CA SER A 39 -22.87 -7.97 4.60
C SER A 39 -24.01 -8.90 4.16
N PRO A 40 -24.98 -9.21 5.04
CA PRO A 40 -26.15 -10.03 4.68
C PRO A 40 -26.87 -9.52 3.41
N ARG A 41 -26.95 -8.20 3.25
CA ARG A 41 -27.56 -7.55 2.08
C ARG A 41 -26.72 -7.72 0.80
N ASN A 42 -25.40 -7.74 0.93
CA ASN A 42 -24.50 -7.98 -0.20
C ASN A 42 -24.55 -9.45 -0.64
N ARG A 43 -24.69 -10.37 0.32
CA ARG A 43 -24.83 -11.81 0.06
C ARG A 43 -26.10 -12.13 -0.74
N GLU A 44 -27.24 -11.59 -0.31
CA GLU A 44 -28.53 -11.81 -1.00
C GLU A 44 -28.52 -11.20 -2.42
N ARG A 45 -27.90 -10.03 -2.57
CA ARG A 45 -27.73 -9.37 -3.88
C ARG A 45 -26.79 -10.14 -4.81
N LEU A 46 -25.71 -10.71 -4.27
CA LEU A 46 -24.78 -11.56 -5.01
C LEU A 46 -25.48 -12.84 -5.48
N GLU A 47 -26.22 -13.50 -4.60
CA GLU A 47 -26.98 -14.71 -4.92
C GLU A 47 -27.97 -14.47 -6.06
N LYS A 48 -28.71 -13.35 -6.02
CA LYS A 48 -29.64 -12.98 -7.08
C LYS A 48 -28.95 -12.79 -8.44
N ILE A 49 -27.88 -12.00 -8.48
CA ILE A 49 -27.17 -11.70 -9.75
C ILE A 49 -26.53 -12.97 -10.33
N MET A 50 -26.02 -13.86 -9.47
CA MET A 50 -25.48 -15.14 -9.92
C MET A 50 -26.55 -16.07 -10.48
N TRP A 51 -27.73 -16.12 -9.85
CA TRP A 51 -28.87 -16.88 -10.35
C TRP A 51 -29.36 -16.38 -11.71
N ASP A 52 -29.48 -15.07 -11.88
CA ASP A 52 -29.91 -14.45 -13.13
C ASP A 52 -28.95 -14.78 -14.28
N GLU A 53 -27.63 -14.73 -14.05
CA GLU A 53 -26.64 -15.04 -15.09
C GLU A 53 -26.59 -16.55 -15.40
N LEU A 54 -26.81 -17.40 -14.39
CA LEU A 54 -26.90 -18.85 -14.57
C LEU A 54 -28.14 -19.25 -15.39
N ASN A 55 -29.26 -18.57 -15.21
CA ASN A 55 -30.46 -18.74 -16.05
C ASN A 55 -30.20 -18.26 -17.48
N ARG A 56 -29.56 -17.10 -17.64
CA ARG A 56 -29.18 -16.57 -18.96
C ARG A 56 -28.23 -17.49 -19.74
N LEU A 57 -27.35 -18.22 -19.05
CA LEU A 57 -26.46 -19.20 -19.67
C LEU A 57 -27.18 -20.51 -20.03
N LYS A 58 -28.17 -20.92 -19.25
CA LYS A 58 -29.01 -22.10 -19.53
C LYS A 58 -29.95 -21.90 -20.72
N GLU A 59 -30.43 -20.68 -20.94
CA GLU A 59 -31.35 -20.34 -22.03
C GLU A 59 -30.65 -20.22 -23.41
N GLY A 60 -29.31 -20.36 -23.46
CA GLY A 60 -28.53 -20.22 -24.70
C GLY A 60 -28.42 -18.76 -25.14
N ARG A 61 -27.22 -18.31 -25.50
CA ARG A 61 -27.04 -16.95 -26.03
C ARG A 61 -27.81 -16.81 -27.35
N PRO A 62 -28.71 -15.81 -27.54
CA PRO A 62 -28.83 -15.23 -28.85
C PRO A 62 -27.49 -14.57 -29.18
N GLN A 63 -26.80 -15.10 -30.20
CA GLN A 63 -25.70 -14.40 -30.84
C GLN A 63 -26.23 -13.06 -31.37
N GLY A 64 -25.48 -11.99 -31.14
CA GLY A 64 -25.76 -10.67 -31.70
C GLY A 64 -26.27 -9.66 -30.67
N ILE A 65 -25.35 -9.04 -29.93
CA ILE A 65 -25.56 -7.64 -29.56
C ILE A 65 -24.66 -6.85 -30.50
N ALA A 66 -25.28 -6.28 -31.53
CA ALA A 66 -24.71 -5.20 -32.31
C ALA A 66 -24.16 -4.14 -31.33
N THR A 67 -22.87 -3.87 -31.44
CA THR A 67 -22.21 -2.78 -30.73
C THR A 67 -22.83 -1.46 -31.19
N ALA A 68 -23.73 -0.91 -30.38
CA ALA A 68 -24.04 0.52 -30.46
C ALA A 68 -22.74 1.30 -30.21
N PRO A 69 -22.44 2.36 -30.96
CA PRO A 69 -21.24 3.15 -30.75
C PRO A 69 -21.24 3.72 -29.33
N PRO A 70 -20.08 3.76 -28.65
CA PRO A 70 -19.99 4.22 -27.28
C PRO A 70 -20.46 5.68 -27.21
N ALA A 71 -21.34 5.96 -26.24
CA ALA A 71 -21.74 7.33 -25.93
C ALA A 71 -20.50 8.18 -25.66
N PRO A 72 -20.46 9.46 -26.09
CA PRO A 72 -19.33 10.33 -25.84
C PRO A 72 -19.09 10.41 -24.34
N ALA A 73 -17.89 10.02 -23.92
CA ALA A 73 -17.47 10.05 -22.53
C ALA A 73 -17.71 11.45 -21.97
N LYS A 74 -18.53 11.56 -20.92
CA LYS A 74 -18.56 12.78 -20.11
C LYS A 74 -17.14 12.95 -19.59
N ASN A 75 -16.47 14.02 -20.02
CA ASN A 75 -15.16 14.43 -19.54
C ASN A 75 -15.25 14.64 -18.03
N ILE A 76 -14.97 13.59 -17.26
CA ILE A 76 -14.63 13.71 -15.85
C ILE A 76 -13.30 14.46 -15.88
N LYS A 77 -13.33 15.76 -15.61
CA LYS A 77 -12.13 16.53 -15.29
C LYS A 77 -11.56 15.93 -14.01
N LEU A 78 -10.63 14.99 -14.17
CA LEU A 78 -9.71 14.63 -13.10
C LEU A 78 -9.05 15.94 -12.63
N PRO A 79 -8.98 16.20 -11.31
CA PRO A 79 -8.18 17.31 -10.82
C PRO A 79 -6.78 17.18 -11.42
N ASN A 80 -6.30 18.27 -11.99
CA ASN A 80 -4.96 18.33 -12.58
C ASN A 80 -3.99 17.86 -11.49
N PRO A 81 -3.20 16.79 -11.71
CA PRO A 81 -2.14 16.46 -10.78
C PRO A 81 -1.25 17.70 -10.65
N GLU A 82 -0.94 18.09 -9.41
CA GLU A 82 0.03 19.14 -9.15
C GLU A 82 1.27 18.91 -10.05
N PRO A 83 1.85 19.96 -10.64
CA PRO A 83 2.98 19.80 -11.53
C PRO A 83 4.10 19.11 -10.78
N VAL A 84 4.32 17.83 -11.09
CA VAL A 84 5.44 17.05 -10.58
C VAL A 84 6.69 17.83 -10.94
N SER A 85 7.36 18.40 -9.93
CA SER A 85 8.58 19.19 -10.14
C SER A 85 9.54 18.34 -10.96
N LYS A 86 9.96 18.84 -12.13
CA LYS A 86 10.92 18.12 -12.96
C LYS A 86 12.20 17.90 -12.12
N PRO A 87 12.74 16.67 -12.08
CA PRO A 87 13.93 16.40 -11.31
C PRO A 87 15.11 17.23 -11.85
N VAL A 88 15.72 18.04 -10.98
CA VAL A 88 16.74 19.04 -11.34
C VAL A 88 18.16 18.50 -11.18
N HIS A 89 18.35 17.46 -10.35
CA HIS A 89 19.66 17.00 -9.88
C HIS A 89 20.02 15.57 -10.34
N ILE A 90 19.41 15.10 -11.44
CA ILE A 90 19.78 13.83 -12.08
C ILE A 90 21.22 13.91 -12.59
N GLY A 91 22.04 12.90 -12.27
CA GLY A 91 23.46 12.84 -12.62
C GLY A 91 24.39 13.55 -11.63
N SER A 92 23.88 13.98 -10.47
CA SER A 92 24.76 14.38 -9.37
C SER A 92 25.42 13.15 -8.73
N PRO A 93 26.67 13.24 -8.23
CA PRO A 93 27.35 12.10 -7.60
C PRO A 93 26.56 11.48 -6.43
N ILE A 94 25.81 12.30 -5.69
CA ILE A 94 24.98 11.88 -4.57
C ILE A 94 23.75 11.10 -5.06
N TYR A 95 23.11 11.57 -6.13
CA TYR A 95 22.01 10.86 -6.78
C TYR A 95 22.49 9.52 -7.37
N ASP A 96 23.61 9.52 -8.09
CA ASP A 96 24.13 8.31 -8.73
C ASP A 96 24.52 7.25 -7.69
N ALA A 97 25.11 7.66 -6.56
CA ALA A 97 25.38 6.76 -5.44
C ALA A 97 24.10 6.18 -4.83
N ALA A 98 23.09 7.01 -4.58
CA ALA A 98 21.80 6.56 -4.02
C ALA A 98 21.04 5.64 -4.98
N LYS A 99 21.07 5.94 -6.28
CA LYS A 99 20.47 5.10 -7.32
C LYS A 99 21.20 3.77 -7.45
N LEU A 100 22.54 3.78 -7.42
CA LEU A 100 23.33 2.55 -7.47
C LEU A 100 23.03 1.62 -6.27
N GLU A 101 22.85 2.20 -5.09
CA GLU A 101 22.43 1.46 -3.88
C GLU A 101 21.04 0.82 -4.08
N ALA A 102 20.07 1.58 -4.59
CA ALA A 102 18.73 1.08 -4.89
C ALA A 102 18.75 -0.05 -5.94
N ASP A 103 19.50 0.13 -7.03
CA ASP A 103 19.66 -0.85 -8.11
C ASP A 103 20.31 -2.14 -7.59
N LYS A 104 21.32 -2.03 -6.71
CA LYS A 104 21.98 -3.20 -6.10
C LYS A 104 20.99 -4.01 -5.25
N MET A 105 20.21 -3.32 -4.41
CA MET A 105 19.17 -3.97 -3.60
C MET A 105 18.11 -4.63 -4.49
N TYR A 106 17.62 -3.93 -5.50
CA TYR A 106 16.62 -4.47 -6.42
C TYR A 106 17.13 -5.72 -7.17
N ARG A 107 18.38 -5.70 -7.67
CA ARG A 107 18.99 -6.87 -8.32
C ARG A 107 19.09 -8.06 -7.37
N GLN A 108 19.46 -7.83 -6.11
CA GLN A 108 19.51 -8.88 -5.10
C GLN A 108 18.14 -9.49 -4.86
N VAL A 109 17.11 -8.66 -4.68
CA VAL A 109 15.72 -9.12 -4.51
C VAL A 109 15.22 -9.88 -5.74
N MET A 110 15.60 -9.46 -6.94
CA MET A 110 15.27 -10.19 -8.17
C MET A 110 15.95 -11.55 -8.27
N ALA A 111 17.20 -11.67 -7.80
CA ALA A 111 17.87 -12.96 -7.70
C ALA A 111 17.16 -13.87 -6.68
N ASP A 112 16.82 -13.35 -5.50
CA ASP A 112 16.09 -14.11 -4.47
C ASP A 112 14.69 -14.55 -4.96
N ARG A 113 14.01 -13.67 -5.70
CA ARG A 113 12.74 -13.99 -6.38
C ARG A 113 12.92 -15.11 -7.40
N ALA A 114 14.00 -15.10 -8.18
CA ALA A 114 14.28 -16.18 -9.12
C ALA A 114 14.51 -17.53 -8.40
N VAL A 115 15.27 -17.51 -7.29
CA VAL A 115 15.46 -18.69 -6.44
C VAL A 115 14.13 -19.19 -5.88
N LEU A 116 13.23 -18.28 -5.47
CA LEU A 116 11.90 -18.62 -4.98
C LEU A 116 11.06 -19.36 -6.03
N PHE A 117 11.06 -18.89 -7.28
CA PHE A 117 10.35 -19.58 -8.36
C PHE A 117 10.95 -20.95 -8.68
N ASN A 118 12.28 -21.06 -8.67
CA ASN A 118 12.94 -22.35 -8.91
C ASN A 118 12.64 -23.39 -7.82
N LYS A 119 12.38 -22.96 -6.57
CA LYS A 119 12.00 -23.86 -5.46
C LYS A 119 10.61 -24.50 -5.61
N ALA A 120 9.81 -24.10 -6.61
CA ALA A 120 8.51 -24.68 -6.90
C ALA A 120 8.32 -24.92 -8.40
N SER A 121 9.38 -25.34 -9.09
CA SER A 121 9.30 -25.63 -10.53
C SER A 121 8.30 -26.74 -10.82
N CYS A 122 7.45 -26.54 -11.82
CA CYS A 122 6.49 -27.53 -12.32
C CYS A 122 7.18 -28.74 -12.97
N GLU A 123 8.48 -28.63 -13.27
CA GLU A 123 9.28 -29.67 -13.92
C GLU A 123 10.00 -30.59 -12.92
N ALA A 124 9.91 -30.30 -11.62
CA ALA A 124 10.55 -31.12 -10.59
C ALA A 124 9.80 -32.44 -10.38
N TYR A 125 10.52 -33.55 -10.38
CA TYR A 125 9.98 -34.89 -10.14
C TYR A 125 9.54 -35.12 -8.67
N GLU A 126 10.09 -34.33 -7.75
CA GLU A 126 9.81 -34.41 -6.32
C GLU A 126 8.65 -33.49 -5.92
N ASP A 127 7.81 -33.92 -4.97
CA ASP A 127 6.71 -33.10 -4.45
C ASP A 127 7.25 -31.79 -3.83
N PRO A 128 6.91 -30.62 -4.40
CA PRO A 128 7.34 -29.33 -3.86
C PRO A 128 6.57 -28.90 -2.60
N ASN A 129 5.63 -29.72 -2.11
CA ASN A 129 4.74 -29.41 -0.99
C ASN A 129 5.08 -30.18 0.30
N THR A 130 6.27 -30.76 0.41
CA THR A 130 6.72 -31.29 1.70
C THR A 130 6.83 -30.17 2.75
N PRO A 131 6.51 -30.43 4.04
CA PRO A 131 6.41 -29.39 5.06
C PRO A 131 7.65 -28.50 5.18
N ASP A 132 8.86 -29.07 5.03
CA ASP A 132 10.11 -28.32 5.14
C ASP A 132 10.36 -27.42 3.93
N ARG A 133 10.00 -27.88 2.72
CA ARG A 133 10.08 -27.07 1.49
C ARG A 133 9.09 -25.92 1.52
N VAL A 134 7.89 -26.16 2.02
CA VAL A 134 6.88 -25.11 2.24
C VAL A 134 7.42 -24.06 3.21
N LYS A 135 7.96 -24.46 4.38
CA LYS A 135 8.56 -23.52 5.34
C LYS A 135 9.71 -22.70 4.75
N SER A 136 10.64 -23.34 4.05
CA SER A 136 11.76 -22.66 3.39
C SER A 136 11.28 -21.65 2.35
N ARG A 137 10.30 -22.03 1.52
CA ARG A 137 9.71 -21.17 0.49
C ARG A 137 8.93 -20.00 1.09
N SER A 138 8.15 -20.23 2.15
CA SER A 138 7.41 -19.19 2.86
C SER A 138 8.34 -18.13 3.45
N LYS A 139 9.46 -18.54 4.07
CA LYS A 139 10.47 -17.60 4.57
C LYS A 139 11.05 -16.75 3.44
N LEU A 140 11.52 -17.40 2.38
CA LEU A 140 12.11 -16.68 1.23
C LEU A 140 11.10 -15.74 0.56
N ALA A 141 9.81 -16.11 0.51
CA ALA A 141 8.76 -15.24 -0.03
C ALA A 141 8.58 -13.96 0.82
N LEU A 142 8.63 -14.08 2.15
CA LEU A 142 8.58 -12.93 3.04
C LEU A 142 9.82 -12.04 2.88
N ASP A 143 11.01 -12.66 2.79
CA ASP A 143 12.27 -11.94 2.59
C ASP A 143 12.27 -11.14 1.27
N VAL A 144 11.73 -11.72 0.18
CA VAL A 144 11.56 -11.04 -1.11
C VAL A 144 10.61 -9.84 -1.00
N VAL A 145 9.47 -10.00 -0.32
CA VAL A 145 8.50 -8.91 -0.13
C VAL A 145 9.11 -7.77 0.69
N GLU A 146 9.82 -8.08 1.77
CA GLU A 146 10.51 -7.09 2.59
C GLU A 146 11.64 -6.41 1.81
N GLY A 147 12.38 -7.18 1.02
CA GLY A 147 13.41 -6.67 0.11
C GLY A 147 12.87 -5.66 -0.90
N TYR A 148 11.71 -5.93 -1.51
CA TYR A 148 11.04 -4.96 -2.40
C TYR A 148 10.67 -3.66 -1.68
N ARG A 149 10.19 -3.74 -0.43
CA ARG A 149 9.90 -2.53 0.35
C ARG A 149 11.15 -1.71 0.60
N LYS A 150 12.27 -2.36 0.93
CA LYS A 150 13.58 -1.69 1.12
C LYS A 150 14.07 -1.05 -0.18
N ALA A 151 14.00 -1.77 -1.29
CA ALA A 151 14.37 -1.23 -2.61
C ALA A 151 13.49 -0.01 -2.99
N SER A 152 12.18 -0.08 -2.74
CA SER A 152 11.26 1.04 -2.97
C SER A 152 11.65 2.28 -2.17
N ALA A 153 11.94 2.11 -0.87
CA ALA A 153 12.37 3.21 -0.01
C ALA A 153 13.70 3.85 -0.48
N LEU A 154 14.63 3.04 -1.00
CA LEU A 154 15.87 3.55 -1.59
C LEU A 154 15.63 4.33 -2.90
N TYR A 155 14.68 3.89 -3.73
CA TYR A 155 14.29 4.65 -4.92
C TYR A 155 13.58 5.96 -4.55
N GLU A 156 12.72 5.97 -3.52
CA GLU A 156 12.11 7.20 -3.00
C GLU A 156 13.18 8.19 -2.50
N LYS A 157 14.20 7.69 -1.81
CA LYS A 157 15.37 8.49 -1.40
C LYS A 157 16.12 9.05 -2.61
N ALA A 158 16.36 8.24 -3.64
CA ALA A 158 17.01 8.70 -4.86
C ALA A 158 16.18 9.76 -5.60
N ASP A 159 14.85 9.57 -5.68
CA ASP A 159 13.92 10.53 -6.26
C ASP A 159 13.88 11.84 -5.48
N TYR A 160 13.93 11.77 -4.14
CA TYR A 160 14.04 12.95 -3.30
C TYR A 160 15.32 13.74 -3.59
N ILE A 161 16.47 13.05 -3.69
CA ILE A 161 17.75 13.68 -4.06
C ILE A 161 17.66 14.27 -5.48
N ALA A 162 17.03 13.57 -6.42
CA ALA A 162 16.85 14.07 -7.78
C ALA A 162 16.04 15.38 -7.84
N ARG A 163 15.10 15.56 -6.91
CA ARG A 163 14.26 16.77 -6.82
C ARG A 163 14.89 17.89 -6.00
N THR A 164 15.55 17.56 -4.89
CA THR A 164 16.01 18.53 -3.88
C THR A 164 17.53 18.76 -3.87
N GLY A 165 18.30 17.87 -4.48
CA GLY A 165 19.76 17.90 -4.47
C GLY A 165 20.39 17.50 -3.12
N SER A 166 19.58 17.09 -2.15
CA SER A 166 20.02 16.76 -0.78
C SER A 166 19.55 15.38 -0.35
N VAL A 167 20.33 14.72 0.52
CA VAL A 167 19.93 13.44 1.12
C VAL A 167 18.78 13.73 2.11
N PRO A 168 17.67 12.96 2.08
CA PRO A 168 16.65 13.10 3.11
C PRO A 168 17.32 12.76 4.44
N ASN A 169 17.41 13.73 5.34
CA ASN A 169 17.93 13.52 6.69
C ASN A 169 17.08 12.40 7.32
N THR A 170 17.71 11.26 7.61
CA THR A 170 17.11 10.14 8.34
C THR A 170 16.79 10.49 9.79
N GLU A 171 17.16 11.68 10.24
CA GLU A 171 16.56 12.31 11.39
C GLU A 171 15.27 12.96 10.91
N GLU A 172 14.13 12.31 11.16
CA GLU A 172 12.83 12.96 11.23
C GLU A 172 12.88 14.04 12.33
N THR A 173 13.62 15.12 12.10
CA THR A 173 13.16 16.45 12.46
C THR A 173 12.04 16.74 11.46
N HIS A 174 10.91 16.03 11.61
CA HIS A 174 9.66 16.66 11.29
C HIS A 174 9.66 17.92 12.16
N GLU A 175 10.10 19.04 11.60
CA GLU A 175 9.42 20.30 11.86
C GLU A 175 7.97 20.04 11.45
N GLU A 176 7.22 19.34 12.31
CA GLU A 176 5.78 19.30 12.21
C GLU A 176 5.40 20.77 12.19
N ASP A 177 4.80 21.23 11.11
CA ASP A 177 4.38 22.61 10.98
C ASP A 177 3.22 22.81 11.96
N TYR A 178 3.56 23.00 13.24
CA TYR A 178 2.63 23.11 14.36
C TYR A 178 1.71 24.32 14.19
N ALA A 179 2.04 25.24 13.27
CA ALA A 179 1.16 26.32 12.85
C ALA A 179 -0.10 25.80 12.14
N ALA A 180 0.01 24.74 11.33
CA ALA A 180 -1.09 24.19 10.54
C ALA A 180 -1.98 23.18 11.30
N LEU A 181 -1.67 22.87 12.57
CA LEU A 181 -2.47 21.93 13.37
C LEU A 181 -3.90 22.44 13.59
N PRO A 182 -4.95 21.61 13.39
CA PRO A 182 -6.31 21.95 13.77
C PRO A 182 -6.46 22.17 15.28
N ASP A 183 -7.24 23.17 15.70
CA ASP A 183 -7.36 23.58 17.11
C ASP A 183 -7.79 22.46 18.06
N ILE A 184 -8.67 21.56 17.60
CA ILE A 184 -9.16 20.39 18.34
C ILE A 184 -8.00 19.46 18.76
N ARG A 185 -6.90 19.45 18.00
CA ARG A 185 -5.74 18.58 18.25
C ARG A 185 -4.67 19.23 19.13
N LEU A 186 -4.76 20.52 19.44
CA LEU A 186 -3.74 21.24 20.21
C LEU A 186 -3.51 20.62 21.60
N LYS A 187 -4.58 20.41 22.37
CA LYS A 187 -4.48 19.87 23.74
C LYS A 187 -3.93 18.43 23.79
N PRO A 188 -4.39 17.48 22.94
CA PRO A 188 -3.75 16.17 22.81
C PRO A 188 -2.26 16.26 22.43
N THR A 189 -1.90 17.13 21.47
CA THR A 189 -0.52 17.28 21.00
C THR A 189 0.40 17.85 22.10
N ILE A 190 -0.05 18.87 22.84
CA ILE A 190 0.67 19.42 24.01
C ILE A 190 0.97 18.30 25.03
N SER A 191 -0.04 17.50 25.37
CA SER A 191 0.14 16.39 26.32
C SER A 191 1.12 15.33 25.83
N ASN A 192 1.09 15.01 24.52
CA ASN A 192 2.03 14.06 23.92
C ASN A 192 3.48 14.58 23.94
N ILE A 193 3.69 15.85 23.59
CA ILE A 193 5.03 16.48 23.64
C ILE A 193 5.57 16.49 25.07
N GLN A 194 4.76 16.83 26.06
CA GLN A 194 5.15 16.79 27.49
C GLN A 194 5.58 15.38 27.94
N LYS A 195 4.85 14.34 27.50
CA LYS A 195 5.22 12.93 27.75
C LYS A 195 6.54 12.57 27.08
N ASN A 196 6.78 13.01 25.85
CA ASN A 196 8.02 12.75 25.12
C ASN A 196 9.21 13.46 25.76
N LEU A 197 9.08 14.72 26.16
CA LEU A 197 10.09 15.44 26.94
C LEU A 197 10.43 14.72 28.24
N SER A 198 9.42 14.24 28.97
CA SER A 198 9.61 13.48 30.22
C SER A 198 10.38 12.17 29.98
N LYS A 199 10.17 11.51 28.83
CA LYS A 199 10.93 10.31 28.44
C LYS A 199 12.36 10.63 28.03
N LEU A 200 12.56 11.70 27.27
CA LEU A 200 13.89 12.13 26.81
C LEU A 200 14.78 12.53 27.99
N ARG A 201 14.25 13.28 28.96
CA ARG A 201 14.99 13.70 30.16
C ARG A 201 15.40 12.54 31.07
N LYS A 202 14.74 11.38 30.98
CA LYS A 202 15.06 10.19 31.79
C LYS A 202 16.22 9.37 31.21
N ARG A 203 16.67 9.66 29.99
CA ARG A 203 17.77 8.94 29.33
C ARG A 203 19.06 9.76 29.43
N GLU A 204 20.21 9.11 29.22
CA GLU A 204 21.54 9.75 29.32
C GLU A 204 21.69 11.02 28.48
N ALA A 205 22.36 12.04 29.01
CA ALA A 205 22.49 13.33 28.34
C ALA A 205 23.58 13.27 27.24
N THR A 206 23.17 12.99 26.01
CA THR A 206 24.00 13.17 24.81
C THR A 206 23.74 14.55 24.19
N PRO A 207 24.72 15.16 23.50
CA PRO A 207 24.55 16.48 22.87
C PRO A 207 23.39 16.52 21.86
N GLU A 208 23.20 15.45 21.09
CA GLU A 208 22.05 15.28 20.18
C GLU A 208 20.71 15.30 20.94
N ARG A 209 20.65 14.65 22.10
CA ARG A 209 19.43 14.60 22.93
C ARG A 209 19.14 15.95 23.57
N LEU A 210 20.15 16.72 23.93
CA LEU A 210 19.98 18.09 24.44
C LEU A 210 19.40 19.01 23.35
N ALA A 211 19.87 18.89 22.10
CA ALA A 211 19.30 19.61 20.97
C ALA A 211 17.82 19.24 20.74
N LEU A 212 17.48 17.95 20.81
CA LEU A 212 16.11 17.48 20.67
C LEU A 212 15.19 17.96 21.80
N ILE A 213 15.68 18.01 23.04
CA ILE A 213 14.95 18.57 24.19
C ILE A 213 14.66 20.05 23.96
N ALA A 214 15.66 20.84 23.55
CA ALA A 214 15.49 22.25 23.27
C ALA A 214 14.47 22.51 22.15
N ALA A 215 14.48 21.70 21.09
CA ALA A 215 13.50 21.78 20.00
C ALA A 215 12.06 21.49 20.48
N HIS A 216 11.86 20.43 21.28
CA HIS A 216 10.55 20.11 21.84
C HIS A 216 10.05 21.16 22.83
N GLU A 217 10.92 21.78 23.63
CA GLU A 217 10.56 22.87 24.54
C GLU A 217 10.11 24.12 23.79
N ALA A 218 10.79 24.48 22.71
CA ALA A 218 10.39 25.60 21.85
C ALA A 218 9.01 25.37 21.19
N ASN A 219 8.77 24.15 20.71
CA ASN A 219 7.48 23.79 20.09
C ASN A 219 6.35 23.74 21.11
N LEU A 220 6.60 23.23 22.31
CA LEU A 220 5.63 23.21 23.41
C LEU A 220 5.18 24.65 23.76
N LYS A 221 6.12 25.59 23.86
CA LYS A 221 5.81 26.98 24.18
C LYS A 221 4.88 27.62 23.15
N LYS A 222 5.16 27.43 21.85
CA LYS A 222 4.31 27.94 20.75
C LYS A 222 2.89 27.38 20.82
N LEU A 223 2.76 26.07 21.06
CA LEU A 223 1.46 25.40 21.16
C LEU A 223 0.67 25.84 22.40
N GLU A 224 1.32 26.00 23.54
CA GLU A 224 0.68 26.48 24.77
C GLU A 224 0.19 27.93 24.65
N GLU A 225 0.96 28.80 23.99
CA GLU A 225 0.55 30.18 23.69
C GLU A 225 -0.70 30.21 22.80
N ARG A 226 -0.72 29.40 21.73
CA ARG A 226 -1.89 29.25 20.85
C ARG A 226 -3.10 28.66 21.58
N TRP A 227 -2.89 27.67 22.44
CA TRP A 227 -3.98 27.10 23.25
C TRP A 227 -4.56 28.13 24.22
N ARG A 228 -3.72 28.98 24.82
CA ARG A 228 -4.16 30.07 25.69
C ARG A 228 -4.94 31.13 24.92
N SER A 229 -4.54 31.48 23.70
CA SER A 229 -5.27 32.48 22.89
C SER A 229 -6.66 32.00 22.46
N LEU A 230 -6.85 30.69 22.33
CA LEU A 230 -8.16 30.10 21.97
C LEU A 230 -9.13 29.97 23.16
N ASN A 231 -8.63 30.02 24.40
CA ASN A 231 -9.41 29.88 25.62
C ASN A 231 -9.58 31.20 26.41
N LYS A 232 -9.20 32.33 25.81
CA LYS A 232 -9.53 33.67 26.30
C LYS A 232 -10.80 34.16 25.61
#